data_AF-A0A8C3MPH0-F1
#
_entry.id   AF-A0A8C3MPH0-F1
#
_cell.length_a   1.000
_cell.length_b   1.000
_cell.length_c   1.000
_cell.angle_alpha   90.00
_cell.angle_beta   90.00
_cell.angle_gamma   90.00
#
_symmetry.space_group_name_H-M   'P 1'
#
loop_
_entity.id
_entity.type
_entity.pdbx_description
1 polymer ?
#
loop_
_entity_poly.entity_id
_entity_poly.type
_entity_poly.pdbx_seq_one_letter_code
_entity_poly.pdbx_strand_id
1 'polypeptide(L)'
;SPLPPPPSPIAPSPIPFAPPDGGEELRPQPMARKARKVHVPDEQKDEKYWSRRSRAAKRSRDARRLKENQISVRAAFLERENAALRLEVAAARRELQRFRAILQRYEAQHGQI
;
A
#
# COMPACT_ATOMS: atom_id res chain seq x y z
N SER A 1 1.94 13.40 45.99
CA SER A 1 2.61 13.75 44.72
C SER A 1 1.71 13.40 43.55
N PRO A 2 1.51 14.28 42.56
CA PRO A 2 0.70 13.94 41.39
C PRO A 2 1.46 12.98 40.47
N LEU A 3 0.71 12.06 39.84
CA LEU A 3 1.22 11.08 38.87
C LEU A 3 1.64 11.78 37.56
N PRO A 4 2.67 11.27 36.86
CA PRO A 4 3.07 11.82 35.57
C PRO A 4 1.98 11.57 34.50
N PRO A 5 1.86 12.47 33.50
CA PRO A 5 0.90 12.29 32.41
C PRO A 5 1.28 11.06 31.55
N PRO A 6 0.28 10.37 30.96
CA PRO A 6 0.54 9.24 30.07
C PRO A 6 1.29 9.69 28.81
N PRO A 7 2.15 8.84 28.22
CA PRO A 7 2.82 9.16 26.98
C PRO A 7 1.81 9.33 25.84
N SER A 8 1.95 10.42 25.08
CA SER A 8 1.11 10.69 23.91
C SER A 8 1.16 9.53 22.90
N PRO A 9 0.04 9.18 22.26
CA PRO A 9 0.06 8.18 21.19
C PRO A 9 0.96 8.70 20.06
N ILE A 10 1.99 7.93 19.73
CA ILE A 10 2.83 8.19 18.56
C ILE A 10 1.92 8.12 17.34
N ALA A 11 1.60 9.27 16.75
CA ALA A 11 0.96 9.31 15.45
C ALA A 11 1.91 8.61 14.46
N PRO A 12 1.44 7.65 13.65
CA PRO A 12 2.30 7.00 12.68
C PRO A 12 2.79 8.06 11.69
N SER A 13 4.08 8.38 11.74
CA SER A 13 4.75 9.22 10.76
C SER A 13 4.61 8.54 9.38
N PRO A 14 4.19 9.26 8.33
CA PRO A 14 4.10 8.68 7.00
C PRO A 14 5.52 8.41 6.50
N ILE A 15 5.91 7.13 6.49
CA ILE A 15 7.18 6.69 5.90
C ILE A 15 7.09 6.93 4.39
N PRO A 16 7.99 7.73 3.77
CA PRO A 16 8.05 7.84 2.33
C PRO A 16 8.82 6.62 1.80
N PHE A 17 8.16 5.46 1.78
CA PHE A 17 8.71 4.28 1.10
C PHE A 17 8.40 4.42 -0.40
N ALA A 18 9.19 5.23 -1.10
CA ALA A 18 9.30 5.16 -2.54
C ALA A 18 10.50 4.24 -2.86
N PRO A 19 10.29 3.02 -3.38
CA PRO A 19 11.39 2.18 -3.82
C PRO A 19 12.02 2.77 -5.09
N PRO A 20 13.36 2.71 -5.25
CA PRO A 20 14.00 2.97 -6.53
C PRO A 20 13.70 1.79 -7.46
N ASP A 21 13.32 2.10 -8.69
CA ASP A 21 13.02 1.17 -9.79
C ASP A 21 11.75 0.31 -9.67
N GLY A 22 10.65 0.86 -10.22
CA GLY A 22 9.33 0.23 -10.32
C GLY A 22 8.16 1.20 -10.10
N GLY A 23 8.46 2.43 -9.66
CA GLY A 23 7.49 3.38 -9.10
C GLY A 23 6.62 4.19 -10.06
N GLU A 24 6.66 3.94 -11.38
CA GLU A 24 5.82 4.72 -12.30
C GLU A 24 4.37 4.22 -12.34
N GLU A 25 4.15 2.90 -12.17
CA GLU A 25 2.82 2.28 -12.08
C GLU A 25 2.13 2.53 -10.73
N LEU A 26 2.86 3.02 -9.71
CA LEU A 26 2.42 3.10 -8.31
C LEU A 26 2.02 4.51 -7.84
N ARG A 27 2.09 5.53 -8.71
CA ARG A 27 1.73 6.90 -8.34
C ARG A 27 0.21 7.07 -8.32
N PRO A 28 -0.36 7.76 -7.30
CA PRO A 28 -1.78 8.10 -7.32
C PRO A 28 -2.07 8.93 -8.56
N GLN A 29 -3.01 8.46 -9.39
CA GLN A 29 -3.40 9.19 -10.59
C GLN A 29 -3.90 10.59 -10.21
N PRO A 30 -3.48 11.64 -10.93
CA PRO A 30 -3.90 13.01 -10.64
C PRO A 30 -5.43 13.09 -10.64
N MET A 31 -5.99 13.63 -9.56
CA MET A 31 -7.43 13.77 -9.40
C MET A 31 -7.94 14.80 -10.41
N ALA A 32 -8.39 14.32 -11.58
CA ALA A 32 -9.03 15.16 -12.57
C ALA A 32 -10.29 15.80 -11.96
N ARG A 33 -10.37 17.13 -12.02
CA ARG A 33 -11.54 17.88 -11.56
C ARG A 33 -12.77 17.44 -12.36
N LYS A 34 -13.83 17.04 -11.65
CA LYS A 34 -15.07 16.59 -12.29
C LYS A 34 -15.77 17.77 -12.96
N ALA A 35 -16.07 17.64 -14.25
CA ALA A 35 -16.82 18.65 -14.99
C ALA A 35 -18.23 18.83 -14.39
N ARG A 36 -18.74 20.07 -14.46
CA ARG A 36 -20.10 20.40 -14.01
C ARG A 36 -21.14 19.65 -14.87
N LYS A 37 -22.17 19.09 -14.22
CA LYS A 37 -23.30 18.46 -14.93
C LYS A 37 -24.15 19.54 -15.60
N VAL A 38 -24.26 19.50 -16.91
CA VAL A 38 -25.23 20.30 -17.67
C VAL A 38 -26.46 19.43 -17.92
N HIS A 39 -27.63 19.90 -17.51
CA HIS A 39 -28.90 19.23 -17.79
C HIS A 39 -29.31 19.52 -19.25
N VAL A 40 -29.67 18.48 -20.00
CA VAL A 40 -30.18 18.61 -21.37
C VAL A 40 -31.68 18.27 -21.32
N PRO A 41 -32.58 19.20 -21.69
CA PRO A 41 -34.02 18.95 -21.79
C PRO A 41 -34.34 17.73 -22.66
N ASP A 42 -35.46 17.05 -22.39
CA ASP A 42 -35.81 15.80 -23.07
C ASP A 42 -36.03 16.00 -24.58
N GLU A 43 -36.57 17.16 -25.00
CA GLU A 43 -36.77 17.46 -26.42
C GLU A 43 -35.45 17.64 -27.19
N GLN A 44 -34.34 17.85 -26.47
CA GLN A 44 -33.00 18.11 -27.05
C GLN A 44 -32.06 16.89 -26.97
N LYS A 45 -32.56 15.72 -26.54
CA LYS A 45 -31.78 14.47 -26.49
C LYS A 45 -31.70 13.81 -27.87
N ASP A 46 -30.85 14.37 -28.71
CA ASP A 46 -30.53 13.86 -30.04
C ASP A 46 -29.65 12.57 -30.00
N GLU A 47 -29.44 11.96 -31.17
CA GLU A 47 -28.57 10.79 -31.31
C GLU A 47 -27.13 11.08 -30.84
N LYS A 48 -26.65 12.31 -31.07
CA LYS A 48 -25.35 12.79 -30.61
C LYS A 48 -25.26 12.80 -29.07
N TYR A 49 -26.33 13.17 -28.37
CA TYR A 49 -26.44 13.09 -26.92
C TYR A 49 -26.33 11.65 -26.42
N TRP A 50 -27.10 10.73 -27.02
CA TRP A 50 -27.06 9.31 -26.63
C TRP A 50 -25.70 8.67 -26.88
N SER A 51 -25.05 8.98 -28.01
CA SER A 51 -23.70 8.53 -28.32
C SER A 51 -22.67 9.05 -27.30
N ARG A 52 -22.72 10.35 -26.95
CA ARG A 52 -21.87 10.93 -25.88
C ARG A 52 -22.10 10.26 -24.53
N ARG A 53 -23.36 10.01 -24.16
CA ARG A 53 -23.74 9.39 -22.89
C ARG A 53 -23.25 7.94 -22.80
N SER A 54 -23.43 7.15 -23.86
CA SER A 54 -22.93 5.78 -23.96
C SER A 54 -21.40 5.72 -23.86
N ARG A 55 -20.69 6.59 -24.59
CA ARG A 55 -19.22 6.68 -24.54
C ARG A 55 -18.72 7.06 -23.14
N ALA A 56 -19.41 7.98 -22.45
CA ALA A 56 -19.07 8.35 -21.08
C ALA A 56 -19.27 7.19 -20.09
N ALA A 57 -20.37 6.43 -20.22
CA ALA A 57 -20.61 5.26 -19.40
C ALA A 57 -19.53 4.18 -19.62
N LYS A 58 -19.13 3.93 -20.86
CA LYS A 58 -18.02 3.02 -21.19
C LYS A 58 -16.71 3.47 -20.56
N ARG A 59 -16.28 4.72 -20.80
CA ARG A 59 -15.06 5.28 -20.18
C ARG A 59 -15.09 5.17 -18.65
N SER A 60 -16.24 5.40 -18.02
CA SER A 60 -16.36 5.28 -16.56
C SER A 60 -16.20 3.84 -16.07
N ARG A 61 -16.70 2.85 -16.82
CA ARG A 61 -16.51 1.43 -16.50
C ARG A 61 -15.04 1.04 -16.65
N ASP A 62 -14.42 1.42 -17.76
CA ASP A 62 -13.02 1.12 -18.03
C ASP A 62 -12.09 1.74 -16.98
N ALA A 63 -12.34 3.01 -16.61
CA ALA A 63 -11.58 3.70 -15.56
C ALA A 63 -11.73 3.02 -14.19
N ARG A 64 -12.93 2.56 -13.84
CA ARG A 64 -13.15 1.79 -12.60
C ARG A 64 -12.38 0.48 -12.64
N ARG A 65 -12.50 -0.27 -13.74
CA ARG A 65 -11.84 -1.57 -13.92
C ARG A 65 -10.31 -1.45 -13.86
N LEU A 66 -9.76 -0.42 -14.48
CA LEU A 66 -8.32 -0.13 -14.40
C LEU A 66 -7.89 0.13 -12.96
N LYS A 67 -8.64 0.95 -12.21
CA LYS A 67 -8.36 1.24 -10.80
C LYS A 67 -8.45 -0.02 -9.93
N GLU A 68 -9.46 -0.85 -10.13
CA GLU A 68 -9.61 -2.13 -9.43
C GLU A 68 -8.45 -3.07 -9.73
N ASN A 69 -8.07 -3.22 -11.00
CA ASN A 69 -6.92 -4.04 -11.40
C ASN A 69 -5.61 -3.54 -10.78
N GLN A 70 -5.37 -2.22 -10.78
CA GLN A 70 -4.21 -1.63 -10.12
C GLN A 70 -4.17 -1.95 -8.62
N ILE A 71 -5.33 -1.89 -7.93
CA ILE A 71 -5.42 -2.28 -6.52
C ILE A 71 -5.09 -3.76 -6.34
N SER A 72 -5.66 -4.65 -7.17
CA SER A 72 -5.41 -6.08 -7.10
C SER A 72 -3.95 -6.44 -7.30
N VAL A 73 -3.30 -5.88 -8.34
CA VAL A 73 -1.87 -6.11 -8.62
C VAL A 73 -1.01 -5.60 -7.46
N ARG A 74 -1.30 -4.40 -6.95
CA ARG A 74 -0.57 -3.83 -5.82
C ARG A 74 -0.72 -4.65 -4.55
N ALA A 75 -1.93 -5.14 -4.25
CA ALA A 75 -2.17 -5.99 -3.10
C ALA A 75 -1.36 -7.30 -3.19
N ALA A 76 -1.44 -8.00 -4.33
CA ALA A 76 -0.70 -9.25 -4.55
C ALA A 76 0.82 -9.07 -4.42
N PHE A 77 1.36 -7.96 -4.95
CA PHE A 77 2.78 -7.63 -4.78
C PHE A 77 3.16 -7.43 -3.30
N LEU A 78 2.41 -6.59 -2.58
CA LEU A 78 2.67 -6.30 -1.17
C LEU A 78 2.50 -7.54 -0.29
N GLU A 79 1.54 -8.41 -0.58
CA GLU A 79 1.34 -9.68 0.12
C GLU A 79 2.55 -10.61 -0.04
N ARG A 80 3.07 -10.74 -1.28
CA ARG A 80 4.27 -11.52 -1.58
C ARG A 80 5.50 -10.97 -0.87
N GLU A 81 5.75 -9.67 -0.98
CA GLU A 81 6.89 -9.00 -0.33
C GLU A 81 6.83 -9.14 1.19
N ASN A 82 5.64 -8.98 1.77
CA ASN A 82 5.47 -9.14 3.21
C ASN A 82 5.74 -10.59 3.66
N ALA A 83 5.28 -11.58 2.89
CA ALA A 83 5.59 -12.99 3.18
C ALA A 83 7.09 -13.28 3.10
N ALA A 84 7.79 -12.75 2.08
CA ALA A 84 9.23 -12.90 1.93
C ALA A 84 9.99 -12.28 3.12
N LEU A 85 9.67 -11.04 3.48
CA LEU A 85 10.28 -10.35 4.61
C LEU A 85 10.04 -11.08 5.94
N ARG A 86 8.83 -11.61 6.16
CA ARG A 86 8.53 -12.42 7.35
C ARG A 86 9.38 -13.68 7.42
N LEU A 87 9.62 -14.33 6.28
CA LEU A 87 10.48 -15.51 6.20
C LEU A 87 11.94 -15.17 6.52
N GLU A 88 12.46 -14.09 5.94
CA GLU A 88 13.82 -13.60 6.21
C GLU A 88 14.02 -13.24 7.68
N VAL A 89 13.07 -12.52 8.28
CA VAL A 89 13.10 -12.18 9.70
C VAL A 89 13.08 -13.44 10.57
N ALA A 90 12.28 -14.45 10.21
CA ALA A 90 12.26 -15.72 10.92
C ALA A 90 13.59 -16.46 10.81
N ALA A 91 14.22 -16.48 9.62
CA ALA A 91 15.53 -17.09 9.40
C ALA A 91 16.63 -16.39 10.20
N ALA A 92 16.68 -15.06 10.17
CA ALA A 92 17.64 -14.26 10.93
C ALA A 92 17.49 -14.47 12.44
N ARG A 93 16.24 -14.50 12.94
CA ARG A 93 15.96 -14.81 14.36
C ARG A 93 16.45 -16.20 14.74
N ARG A 94 16.26 -17.21 13.88
CA ARG A 94 16.76 -18.57 14.13
C ARG A 94 18.29 -18.61 14.22
N GLU A 95 18.97 -17.92 13.31
CA GLU A 95 20.45 -17.83 13.34
C GLU A 95 20.94 -17.13 14.60
N LEU A 96 20.31 -16.00 14.98
CA LEU A 96 20.65 -15.30 16.21
C LEU A 96 20.48 -16.19 17.46
N GLN A 97 19.41 -16.99 17.50
CA GLN A 97 19.21 -17.94 18.59
C GLN A 97 20.29 -19.04 18.61
N ARG A 98 20.72 -19.53 17.45
CA ARG A 98 21.84 -20.48 17.35
C ARG A 98 23.13 -19.88 17.90
N PHE A 99 23.50 -18.69 17.45
CA PHE A 99 24.71 -18.02 17.93
C PHE A 99 24.65 -17.72 19.43
N ARG A 100 23.50 -17.29 19.95
CA ARG A 100 23.30 -17.12 21.40
C ARG A 100 23.52 -18.41 22.17
N ALA A 101 22.98 -19.53 21.69
CA ALA A 101 23.18 -20.82 22.34
C ALA A 101 24.65 -21.28 22.32
N ILE A 102 25.38 -20.98 21.24
CA ILE A 102 26.82 -21.26 21.13
C ILE A 102 27.61 -20.40 22.12
N LEU A 103 27.34 -19.09 22.17
CA LEU A 103 27.99 -18.16 23.10
C LEU A 103 27.74 -18.55 24.56
N GLN A 104 26.49 -18.90 24.91
CA GLN A 104 26.17 -19.37 26.26
C GLN A 104 26.97 -20.61 26.66
N ARG A 105 27.17 -21.56 25.74
CA ARG A 105 28.00 -22.75 26.00
C ARG A 105 29.47 -22.38 26.18
N TYR A 106 29.97 -21.47 25.35
CA TYR A 106 31.35 -20.99 25.43
C TYR A 106 31.60 -20.25 26.75
N GLU A 107 30.74 -19.31 27.13
CA GLU A 107 30.82 -18.57 28.40
C GLU A 107 30.77 -19.51 29.61
N ALA A 108 29.95 -20.57 29.56
CA ALA A 108 29.89 -21.57 30.62
C ALA A 108 31.18 -22.39 30.75
N GLN A 109 31.92 -22.59 29.65
CA GLN A 109 33.18 -23.37 29.63
C GLN A 109 34.42 -22.52 29.95
N HIS A 110 34.43 -21.25 29.54
CA HIS A 110 35.64 -20.41 29.54
C HIS A 110 35.53 -19.17 30.45
N GLY A 111 34.38 -18.94 31.08
CA GLY A 111 34.07 -17.70 31.78
C GLY A 111 33.54 -16.63 30.82
N GLN A 112 32.93 -15.58 31.37
CA GLN A 112 32.50 -14.44 30.56
C GLN A 112 33.73 -13.67 30.05
N ILE A 113 33.67 -13.29 28.77
CA ILE A 113 34.64 -12.37 28.14
C ILE A 113 34.35 -10.95 28.62
#